data_AF-A0A7W3TL74-F1
#
_entry.id   AF-A0A7W3TL74-F1
#
_cell.length_a   1.000
_cell.length_b   1.000
_cell.length_c   1.000
_cell.angle_alpha   90.00
_cell.angle_beta   90.00
_cell.angle_gamma   90.00
#
_symmetry.space_group_name_H-M   'P 1'
#
loop_
_entity.id
_entity.type
_entity.pdbx_description
1 polymer ?
#
loop_
_entity_poly.entity_id
_entity_poly.type
_entity_poly.pdbx_seq_one_letter_code
_entity_poly.pdbx_strand_id
1 'polypeptide(L)'
;MLTLDKHDATFVNLNTRIERHGDERELAADIKLSLRAQNTILDQLEPGLRKDIFRKPSRGEQPDIPEIGGDQLVAVKHPSIEPLRLSHEFEGYEIEIAGLMDHVEPLLLVDVKLKKFVVAPLEGGSVELTFTASTNVGQDEVSELCEAFVREDVRLTVTPPKRQAQGDPEDSREAA
;
A
#
# COMPACT_ATOMS: atom_id res chain seq x y z
N MET A 1 -8.98 -4.31 -3.99
CA MET A 1 -7.96 -5.11 -3.29
C MET A 1 -6.63 -4.56 -3.74
N LEU A 2 -5.78 -4.17 -2.79
CA LEU A 2 -4.47 -3.61 -3.10
C LEU A 2 -3.49 -4.75 -3.41
N THR A 3 -2.62 -4.59 -4.39
CA THR A 3 -1.56 -5.57 -4.68
C THR A 3 -0.36 -4.83 -5.26
N LEU A 4 0.83 -5.15 -4.73
CA LEU A 4 2.10 -4.61 -5.20
C LEU A 4 3.07 -5.78 -5.39
N ASP A 5 3.74 -5.84 -6.53
CA ASP A 5 4.79 -6.83 -6.80
C ASP A 5 6.12 -6.10 -6.97
N LYS A 6 7.09 -6.37 -6.09
CA LYS A 6 8.49 -5.91 -6.20
C LYS A 6 8.65 -4.41 -6.52
N HIS A 7 7.89 -3.56 -5.85
CA HIS A 7 8.00 -2.11 -6.00
C HIS A 7 9.15 -1.57 -5.17
N ASP A 8 9.99 -0.73 -5.76
CA ASP A 8 10.96 0.04 -5.00
C ASP A 8 10.21 1.06 -4.12
N ALA A 9 10.52 1.07 -2.84
CA ALA A 9 9.85 1.86 -1.81
C ALA A 9 10.87 2.41 -0.81
N THR A 10 10.52 3.53 -0.20
CA THR A 10 11.27 4.14 0.89
C THR A 10 10.63 3.77 2.22
N PHE A 11 11.44 3.24 3.14
CA PHE A 11 11.10 2.98 4.53
C PHE A 11 11.17 4.30 5.31
N VAL A 12 10.04 5.00 5.38
CA VAL A 12 9.95 6.37 5.90
C VAL A 12 10.05 6.42 7.42
N ASN A 13 9.43 5.48 8.12
CA ASN A 13 9.41 5.49 9.58
C ASN A 13 9.10 4.11 10.16
N LEU A 14 9.72 3.78 11.29
CA LEU A 14 9.41 2.63 12.11
C LEU A 14 8.96 3.10 13.50
N ASN A 15 7.81 2.62 13.97
CA ASN A 15 7.35 2.85 15.34
C ASN A 15 6.96 1.53 15.99
N THR A 16 7.59 1.18 17.10
CA THR A 16 7.24 -0.01 17.88
C THR A 16 6.38 0.37 19.09
N ARG A 17 5.40 -0.47 19.41
CA ARG A 17 4.49 -0.25 20.52
C ARG A 17 4.16 -1.58 21.21
N ILE A 18 3.89 -1.51 22.50
CA ILE A 18 3.42 -2.67 23.27
C ILE A 18 1.90 -2.60 23.32
N GLU A 19 1.24 -3.60 22.77
CA GLU A 19 -0.21 -3.79 22.90
C GLU A 19 -0.50 -4.77 24.05
N ARG A 20 -1.60 -4.53 24.75
CA ARG A 20 -2.06 -5.40 25.83
C ARG A 20 -3.25 -6.20 25.34
N HIS A 21 -3.06 -7.50 25.16
CA HIS A 21 -4.14 -8.45 24.88
C HIS A 21 -4.52 -9.15 26.19
N GLY A 22 -5.39 -8.49 26.97
CA GLY A 22 -5.73 -8.93 28.32
C GLY A 22 -4.52 -8.85 29.26
N ASP A 23 -4.05 -10.00 29.74
CA ASP A 23 -2.89 -10.11 30.62
C ASP A 23 -1.55 -10.26 29.87
N GLU A 24 -1.60 -10.52 28.56
CA GLU A 24 -0.41 -10.70 27.72
C GLU A 24 0.02 -9.38 27.05
N ARG A 25 1.34 -9.24 26.87
CA ARG A 25 1.96 -8.09 26.21
C ARG A 25 2.52 -8.56 24.88
N GLU A 26 2.00 -8.01 23.80
CA GLU A 26 2.47 -8.27 22.46
C GLU A 26 3.17 -7.04 21.91
N LEU A 27 4.25 -7.26 21.16
CA LEU A 27 4.97 -6.21 20.49
C LEU A 27 4.38 -6.04 19.09
N ALA A 28 4.08 -4.80 18.73
CA ALA A 28 3.57 -4.45 17.41
C ALA A 28 4.45 -3.37 16.78
N ALA A 29 4.51 -3.37 15.45
CA ALA A 29 5.22 -2.38 14.66
C ALA A 29 4.26 -1.69 13.68
N ASP A 30 4.36 -0.36 13.62
CA ASP A 30 3.81 0.47 12.57
C ASP A 30 4.96 0.90 11.63
N ILE A 31 4.93 0.39 10.41
CA ILE A 31 5.94 0.60 9.36
C ILE A 31 5.34 1.54 8.31
N LYS A 32 5.92 2.73 8.16
CA LYS A 32 5.49 3.70 7.16
C LYS A 32 6.35 3.55 5.90
N LEU A 33 5.70 3.28 4.78
CA LEU A 33 6.33 3.08 3.47
C LEU A 33 5.83 4.14 2.50
N SER A 34 6.70 4.62 1.61
CA SER A 34 6.36 5.49 0.48
C SER A 34 6.88 4.90 -0.81
N LEU A 35 6.08 4.91 -1.87
CA LEU A 35 6.49 4.39 -3.18
C LEU A 35 5.82 5.15 -4.31
N ARG A 36 6.44 5.11 -5.48
CA ARG A 36 5.84 5.66 -6.71
C ARG A 36 5.16 4.54 -7.48
N ALA A 37 3.88 4.73 -7.79
CA ALA A 37 3.09 3.78 -8.56
C ALA A 37 2.39 4.45 -9.75
N GLN A 38 1.92 3.65 -10.69
CA GLN A 38 1.00 4.13 -11.72
C GLN A 38 -0.34 4.53 -11.10
N ASN A 39 -0.99 5.53 -11.66
CA ASN A 39 -2.27 6.03 -11.13
C ASN A 39 -3.43 5.02 -11.18
N THR A 40 -3.27 3.90 -11.89
CA THR A 40 -4.18 2.75 -11.89
C THR A 40 -4.32 2.11 -10.51
N ILE A 41 -3.34 2.29 -9.62
CA ILE A 41 -3.42 1.84 -8.23
C ILE A 41 -4.57 2.50 -7.46
N LEU A 42 -4.99 3.70 -7.88
CA LEU A 42 -6.10 4.40 -7.25
C LEU A 42 -7.41 3.64 -7.40
N ASP A 43 -7.60 2.91 -8.50
CA ASP A 43 -8.80 2.10 -8.70
C ASP A 43 -8.87 0.91 -7.74
N GLN A 44 -7.72 0.47 -7.18
CA GLN A 44 -7.66 -0.58 -6.18
C GLN A 44 -7.96 -0.08 -4.77
N LEU A 45 -7.69 1.21 -4.52
CA LEU A 45 -7.89 1.89 -3.24
C LEU A 45 -9.32 2.43 -3.12
N GLU A 46 -9.76 3.21 -4.12
CA GLU A 46 -11.09 3.80 -4.16
C GLU A 46 -11.57 3.90 -5.63
N PRO A 47 -12.59 3.10 -6.03
CA PRO A 47 -13.09 3.10 -7.39
C PRO A 47 -13.56 4.49 -7.84
N GLY A 48 -13.05 4.97 -8.97
CA GLY A 48 -13.41 6.27 -9.54
C GLY A 48 -12.46 7.41 -9.17
N LEU A 49 -11.70 7.29 -8.07
CA LEU A 49 -10.77 8.32 -7.60
C LEU A 49 -9.74 8.72 -8.66
N ARG A 50 -9.25 7.74 -9.45
CA ARG A 50 -8.35 8.00 -10.58
C ARG A 50 -8.93 9.03 -11.56
N LYS A 51 -10.20 8.86 -11.92
CA LYS A 51 -10.88 9.73 -12.88
C LYS A 51 -11.24 11.08 -12.27
N ASP A 52 -11.29 11.18 -10.95
CA ASP A 52 -11.53 12.45 -10.26
C ASP A 52 -10.27 13.29 -10.18
N ILE A 53 -9.09 12.66 -10.00
CA ILE A 53 -7.81 13.33 -9.85
C ILE A 53 -7.11 13.61 -11.19
N PHE A 54 -7.21 12.68 -12.15
CA PHE A 54 -6.51 12.77 -13.43
C PHE A 54 -7.45 13.11 -14.58
N ARG A 55 -6.90 13.80 -15.58
CA ARG A 55 -7.56 14.09 -16.86
C ARG A 55 -6.63 13.80 -18.02
N LYS A 56 -7.20 13.78 -19.22
CA LYS A 56 -6.41 13.84 -20.44
C LYS A 56 -5.70 15.19 -20.55
N PRO A 57 -4.44 15.23 -21.00
CA PRO A 57 -3.75 16.47 -21.27
C PRO A 57 -4.47 17.23 -22.40
N SER A 58 -4.49 18.55 -22.30
CA SER A 58 -4.98 19.41 -23.38
C SER A 58 -3.89 19.55 -24.44
N ARG A 59 -4.29 19.91 -25.67
CA ARG A 59 -3.35 20.11 -26.78
C ARG A 59 -2.26 21.13 -26.40
N GLY A 60 -1.01 20.70 -26.41
CA GLY A 60 0.17 21.52 -26.09
C GLY A 60 0.65 21.48 -24.63
N GLU A 61 -0.04 20.77 -23.72
CA GLU A 61 0.42 20.59 -22.32
C GLU A 61 1.52 19.53 -22.19
N GLN A 62 1.48 18.50 -23.04
CA GLN A 62 2.51 17.47 -23.18
C GLN A 62 2.81 17.22 -24.66
N PRO A 63 4.03 16.78 -25.01
CA PRO A 63 4.32 16.36 -26.38
C PRO A 63 3.33 15.26 -26.79
N ASP A 64 2.85 15.31 -28.04
CA ASP A 64 2.04 14.25 -28.63
C ASP A 64 2.91 12.98 -28.71
N ILE A 65 2.89 12.18 -27.64
CA ILE A 65 3.43 10.83 -27.67
C ILE A 65 2.41 9.99 -28.43
N PRO A 66 2.80 9.24 -29.48
CA PRO A 66 1.88 8.32 -30.16
C PRO A 66 1.16 7.45 -29.11
N GLU A 67 -0.10 7.08 -29.37
CA GLU A 67 -0.95 6.34 -28.43
C GLU A 67 -0.33 4.98 -28.04
N ILE A 68 0.60 5.00 -27.09
CA ILE A 68 1.13 3.82 -26.43
C ILE A 68 0.07 3.45 -25.38
N GLY A 69 -0.94 2.71 -25.84
CA GLY A 69 -2.00 2.02 -25.07
C GLY A 69 -2.34 2.54 -23.67
N GLY A 70 -3.56 3.06 -23.50
CA GLY A 70 -4.10 3.45 -22.20
C GLY A 70 -5.18 4.54 -22.32
N ASP A 71 -5.82 4.91 -21.23
CA ASP A 71 -6.87 5.95 -21.22
C ASP A 71 -6.32 7.40 -21.18
N GLN A 72 -4.99 7.56 -21.24
CA GLN A 72 -4.25 8.83 -21.25
C GLN A 72 -4.61 9.78 -20.09
N LEU A 73 -5.08 9.25 -18.95
CA LEU A 73 -5.30 10.06 -17.75
C LEU A 73 -3.98 10.39 -17.08
N VAL A 74 -3.18 11.29 -17.66
CA VAL A 74 -1.81 11.58 -17.21
C VAL A 74 -1.62 12.96 -16.59
N ALA A 75 -2.53 13.91 -16.86
CA ALA A 75 -2.46 15.26 -16.33
C ALA A 75 -3.26 15.38 -15.03
N VAL A 76 -2.74 16.08 -14.02
CA VAL A 76 -3.45 16.29 -12.75
C VAL A 76 -4.49 17.41 -12.91
N LYS A 77 -5.74 17.16 -12.49
CA LYS A 77 -6.82 18.15 -12.62
C LYS A 77 -6.61 19.38 -11.73
N HIS A 78 -6.07 19.15 -10.54
CA HIS A 78 -5.95 20.16 -9.49
C HIS A 78 -4.54 20.10 -8.87
N PRO A 79 -3.53 20.67 -9.56
CA PRO A 79 -2.12 20.55 -9.12
C PRO A 79 -1.82 21.26 -7.80
N SER A 80 -2.70 22.16 -7.35
CA SER A 80 -2.55 22.89 -6.08
C SER A 80 -3.21 22.21 -4.88
N ILE A 81 -3.80 21.02 -5.05
CA ILE A 81 -4.40 20.28 -3.94
C ILE A 81 -3.31 19.54 -3.16
N GLU A 82 -3.39 19.62 -1.83
CA GLU A 82 -2.54 18.84 -0.94
C GLU A 82 -2.77 17.32 -1.11
N PRO A 83 -1.80 16.46 -0.77
CA PRO A 83 -1.97 15.02 -0.84
C PRO A 83 -3.27 14.53 -0.16
N LEU A 84 -4.04 13.71 -0.87
CA LEU A 84 -5.31 13.19 -0.36
C LEU A 84 -5.06 12.10 0.67
N ARG A 85 -5.73 12.20 1.82
CA ARG A 85 -5.74 11.16 2.85
C ARG A 85 -6.98 10.29 2.66
N LEU A 86 -6.78 8.98 2.58
CA LEU A 86 -7.86 8.01 2.46
C LEU A 86 -8.05 7.27 3.79
N SER A 87 -9.31 7.06 4.18
CA SER A 87 -9.68 6.38 5.43
C SER A 87 -9.77 4.86 5.30
N HIS A 88 -9.57 4.30 4.11
CA HIS A 88 -9.61 2.85 3.89
C HIS A 88 -8.55 2.14 4.74
N GLU A 89 -8.94 1.00 5.26
CA GLU A 89 -8.06 0.07 5.94
C GLU A 89 -8.23 -1.31 5.31
N PHE A 90 -7.14 -2.04 5.19
CA PHE A 90 -7.14 -3.40 4.68
C PHE A 90 -6.43 -4.31 5.68
N GLU A 91 -7.03 -5.44 6.01
CA GLU A 91 -6.54 -6.37 7.05
C GLU A 91 -6.23 -7.75 6.46
N GLY A 92 -5.39 -8.51 7.16
CA GLY A 92 -4.99 -9.86 6.76
C GLY A 92 -4.00 -9.91 5.59
N TYR A 93 -3.27 -8.84 5.32
CA TYR A 93 -2.29 -8.81 4.22
C TYR A 93 -0.98 -9.49 4.63
N GLU A 94 -0.24 -9.95 3.63
CA GLU A 94 1.15 -10.34 3.79
C GLU A 94 2.00 -9.27 3.09
N ILE A 95 3.06 -8.81 3.74
CA ILE A 95 4.04 -7.91 3.13
C ILE A 95 5.43 -8.52 3.20
N GLU A 96 6.16 -8.40 2.10
CA GLU A 96 7.57 -8.79 2.01
C GLU A 96 8.41 -7.53 1.83
N ILE A 97 9.39 -7.35 2.70
CA ILE A 97 10.35 -6.25 2.67
C ILE A 97 11.73 -6.84 2.38
N ALA A 98 12.18 -6.71 1.13
CA ALA A 98 13.50 -7.15 0.70
C ALA A 98 14.45 -5.96 0.55
N GLY A 99 15.76 -6.23 0.58
CA GLY A 99 16.74 -5.25 0.13
C GLY A 99 16.66 -5.02 -1.39
N LEU A 100 17.15 -3.88 -1.87
CA LEU A 100 17.30 -3.66 -3.32
C LEU A 100 18.36 -4.59 -3.97
N MET A 101 19.25 -5.17 -3.15
CA MET A 101 20.25 -6.14 -3.58
C MET A 101 19.78 -7.57 -3.27
N ASP A 102 19.95 -8.49 -4.22
CA ASP A 102 19.46 -9.88 -4.17
C ASP A 102 20.09 -10.76 -3.06
N HIS A 103 21.00 -10.22 -2.24
CA HIS A 103 21.72 -10.95 -1.20
C HIS A 103 21.17 -10.72 0.22
N VAL A 104 20.14 -9.88 0.37
CA VAL A 104 19.49 -9.64 1.66
C VAL A 104 18.27 -10.54 1.75
N GLU A 105 18.17 -11.34 2.82
CA GLU A 105 16.99 -12.16 3.05
C GLU A 105 15.75 -11.26 3.22
N PRO A 106 14.64 -11.59 2.55
CA PRO A 106 13.43 -10.81 2.65
C PRO A 106 12.75 -11.04 4.01
N LEU A 107 12.37 -9.95 4.67
CA LEU A 107 11.52 -10.01 5.85
C LEU A 107 10.07 -10.20 5.42
N LEU A 108 9.45 -11.31 5.84
CA LEU A 108 8.04 -11.59 5.59
C LEU A 108 7.22 -11.29 6.85
N LEU A 109 6.25 -10.39 6.72
CA LEU A 109 5.30 -10.08 7.77
C LEU A 109 3.90 -10.54 7.35
N VAL A 110 3.20 -11.18 8.29
CA VAL A 110 1.84 -11.71 8.09
C VAL A 110 0.82 -10.96 8.93
N ASP A 111 -0.46 -11.18 8.65
CA ASP A 111 -1.61 -10.53 9.32
C ASP A 111 -1.49 -8.99 9.41
N VAL A 112 -0.99 -8.40 8.33
CA VAL A 112 -0.70 -6.97 8.27
C VAL A 112 -1.97 -6.18 8.00
N LYS A 113 -2.16 -5.15 8.80
CA LYS A 113 -3.15 -4.09 8.60
C LYS A 113 -2.54 -2.90 7.87
N LEU A 114 -2.98 -2.65 6.65
CA LEU A 114 -2.62 -1.48 5.85
C LEU A 114 -3.60 -0.34 6.13
N LYS A 115 -3.08 0.81 6.56
CA LYS A 115 -3.89 1.98 6.99
C LYS A 115 -3.19 3.30 6.66
N LYS A 116 -3.90 4.41 6.87
CA LYS A 116 -3.37 5.79 6.71
C LYS A 116 -2.79 6.05 5.31
N PHE A 117 -3.53 5.66 4.28
CA PHE A 117 -3.13 5.92 2.90
C PHE A 117 -3.12 7.42 2.61
N VAL A 118 -2.03 7.88 2.01
CA VAL A 118 -1.86 9.23 1.49
C VAL A 118 -1.44 9.13 0.04
N VAL A 119 -2.14 9.85 -0.82
CA VAL A 119 -1.91 9.87 -2.26
C VAL A 119 -1.53 11.28 -2.67
N ALA A 120 -0.30 11.45 -3.17
CA ALA A 120 0.12 12.67 -3.84
C ALA A 120 0.15 12.41 -5.37
N PRO A 121 -0.76 13.01 -6.15
CA PRO A 121 -0.75 12.85 -7.60
C PRO A 121 0.43 13.59 -8.23
N LEU A 122 1.06 12.95 -9.22
CA LEU A 122 2.20 13.49 -9.96
C LEU A 122 1.84 13.58 -11.44
N GLU A 123 2.29 14.65 -12.10
CA GLU A 123 2.18 14.78 -13.55
C GLU A 123 2.82 13.59 -14.27
N GLY A 124 2.23 13.19 -15.40
CA GLY A 124 2.66 12.01 -16.16
C GLY A 124 2.00 10.70 -15.72
N GLY A 125 0.89 10.76 -14.98
CA GLY A 125 0.05 9.58 -14.69
C GLY A 125 0.58 8.67 -13.59
N SER A 126 1.30 9.24 -12.62
CA SER A 126 1.83 8.50 -11.47
C SER A 126 1.37 9.12 -10.16
N VAL A 127 1.48 8.35 -9.09
CA VAL A 127 1.18 8.80 -7.72
C VAL A 127 2.33 8.44 -6.82
N GLU A 128 2.65 9.30 -5.87
CA GLU A 128 3.35 8.90 -4.66
C GLU A 128 2.31 8.38 -3.67
N LEU A 129 2.44 7.10 -3.32
CA LEU A 129 1.58 6.40 -2.39
C LEU A 129 2.34 6.17 -1.09
N THR A 130 1.85 6.75 -0.01
CA THR A 130 2.35 6.50 1.35
C THR A 130 1.30 5.78 2.15
N PHE A 131 1.68 4.74 2.91
CA PHE A 131 0.77 4.05 3.81
C PHE A 131 1.51 3.50 5.03
N THR A 132 0.77 3.04 6.03
CA THR A 132 1.31 2.36 7.21
C THR A 132 0.89 0.91 7.21
N ALA A 133 1.87 0.01 7.25
CA ALA A 133 1.69 -1.40 7.54
C ALA A 133 1.83 -1.63 9.06
N SER A 134 0.80 -2.18 9.68
CA SER A 134 0.72 -2.43 11.11
C SER A 134 0.61 -3.91 11.35
N THR A 135 1.49 -4.50 12.14
CA THR A 135 1.44 -5.92 12.47
C THR A 135 2.07 -6.22 13.83
N ASN A 136 1.75 -7.39 14.37
CA ASN A 136 2.43 -7.95 15.52
C ASN A 136 3.77 -8.54 15.10
N VAL A 137 4.80 -8.34 15.92
CA VAL A 137 6.17 -8.71 15.61
C VAL A 137 6.87 -9.34 16.81
N GLY A 138 7.68 -10.36 16.55
CA GLY A 138 8.64 -10.93 17.47
C GLY A 138 9.90 -10.08 17.61
N GLN A 139 10.76 -10.47 18.54
CA GLN A 139 12.01 -9.74 18.81
C GLN A 139 12.97 -9.78 17.61
N ASP A 140 13.03 -10.91 16.90
CA ASP A 140 13.89 -11.09 15.73
C ASP A 140 13.42 -10.19 14.57
N GLU A 141 12.11 -10.19 14.29
CA GLU A 141 11.50 -9.34 13.26
C GLU A 141 11.71 -7.84 13.54
N VAL A 142 11.72 -7.41 14.80
CA VAL A 142 12.06 -6.02 15.14
C VAL A 142 13.50 -5.68 14.80
N SER A 143 14.44 -6.60 15.00
CA SER A 143 15.83 -6.40 14.60
C SER A 143 15.93 -6.25 13.09
N GLU A 144 15.28 -7.13 12.33
CA GLU A 144 15.25 -7.09 10.87
C GLU A 144 14.59 -5.81 10.34
N LEU A 145 13.51 -5.35 10.98
CA LEU A 145 12.87 -4.07 10.66
C LEU A 145 13.78 -2.88 10.92
N CYS A 146 14.55 -2.90 12.02
CA CYS A 146 15.54 -1.85 12.28
C CYS A 146 16.61 -1.82 11.19
N GLU A 147 17.12 -2.97 10.77
CA GLU A 147 18.09 -3.04 9.68
C GLU A 147 17.51 -2.57 8.34
N ALA A 148 16.28 -2.98 8.02
CA ALA A 148 15.56 -2.53 6.82
C ALA A 148 15.32 -1.01 6.86
N PHE A 149 15.00 -0.44 8.03
CA PHE A 149 14.83 0.99 8.20
C PHE A 149 16.13 1.77 8.00
N VAL A 150 17.26 1.25 8.48
CA VAL A 150 18.59 1.86 8.25
C VAL A 150 18.98 1.85 6.77
N ARG A 151 18.53 0.86 6.00
CA ARG A 151 18.75 0.80 4.54
C ARG A 151 17.99 1.88 3.78
N GLU A 152 16.90 2.41 4.33
CA GLU A 152 15.99 3.40 3.74
C GLU A 152 15.28 2.91 2.47
N ASP A 153 16.01 2.42 1.47
CA ASP A 153 15.45 1.89 0.23
C ASP A 153 15.24 0.37 0.31
N VAL A 154 14.01 -0.06 0.03
CA VAL A 154 13.58 -1.45 0.10
C VAL A 154 12.76 -1.83 -1.14
N ARG A 155 12.68 -3.14 -1.39
CA ARG A 155 11.78 -3.71 -2.38
C ARG A 155 10.59 -4.32 -1.67
N LEU A 156 9.41 -3.82 -1.99
CA LEU A 156 8.16 -4.13 -1.33
C LEU A 156 7.27 -5.00 -2.23
N THR A 157 6.77 -6.09 -1.66
CA THR A 157 5.66 -6.88 -2.21
C THR A 157 4.51 -6.86 -1.21
N VAL A 158 3.28 -6.64 -1.69
CA VAL A 158 2.06 -6.61 -0.88
C VAL A 158 1.07 -7.60 -1.48
N THR A 159 0.79 -8.65 -0.73
CA THR A 159 -0.07 -9.76 -1.14
C THR A 159 -1.39 -9.68 -0.37
N PRO A 160 -2.55 -9.69 -1.06
CA PRO A 160 -3.84 -9.68 -0.40
C PRO A 160 -4.10 -10.99 0.34
N PRO A 161 -4.94 -11.00 1.40
CA PRO A 161 -5.32 -12.23 2.08
C PRO A 161 -5.88 -13.24 1.08
N LYS A 162 -5.47 -14.50 1.21
CA LYS A 162 -6.20 -15.60 0.57
C LYS A 162 -7.64 -15.50 1.08
N ARG A 163 -8.59 -15.29 0.17
CA ARG A 163 -10.02 -15.32 0.49
C ARG A 163 -10.28 -16.61 1.27
N GLN A 164 -10.39 -16.55 2.59
CA GLN A 164 -11.08 -17.59 3.31
C GLN A 164 -12.45 -17.65 2.66
N ALA A 165 -12.84 -18.83 2.17
CA ALA A 165 -14.20 -19.06 1.72
C ALA A 165 -15.10 -18.65 2.89
N GLN A 166 -15.63 -17.43 2.79
CA GLN A 166 -16.58 -16.88 3.73
C GLN A 166 -17.78 -17.80 3.56
N GLY A 167 -18.01 -18.66 4.54
CA GLY A 167 -19.15 -19.55 4.55
C GLY A 167 -20.40 -18.69 4.37
N ASP A 168 -21.11 -18.93 3.27
CA ASP A 168 -22.49 -18.51 3.10
C ASP A 168 -23.27 -18.90 4.36
N PRO A 169 -23.93 -17.96 5.06
CA PRO A 169 -24.97 -18.33 6.00
C PRO A 169 -26.24 -18.65 5.19
N GLU A 170 -26.25 -19.74 4.44
CA GLU A 170 -27.49 -20.31 3.91
C GLU A 170 -28.21 -21.06 5.04
N ASP A 171 -29.09 -20.31 5.67
CA ASP A 171 -30.47 -20.68 6.00
C ASP A 171 -30.69 -21.89 6.93
N SER A 172 -30.68 -21.60 8.24
CA SER A 172 -31.30 -22.42 9.28
C SER A 172 -32.71 -21.92 9.62
N ARG A 173 -33.55 -21.71 8.61
CA ARG A 173 -35.00 -21.49 8.79
C ARG A 173 -35.83 -22.39 7.89
N GLU A 174 -35.91 -23.66 8.24
CA GLU A 174 -37.17 -24.39 8.05
C GLU A 174 -37.37 -25.42 9.17
N ALA A 175 -37.87 -24.91 10.29
CA ALA A 175 -38.53 -25.70 11.32
C ALA A 175 -39.73 -24.88 11.82
N ALA A 176 -40.86 -25.01 11.12
CA ALA A 176 -42.22 -24.81 11.64
C ALA A 176 -43.25 -25.26 10.59
#